data_AF-A0A536KBI4-F1
#
_entry.id   AF-A0A536KBI4-F1
#
_cell.length_a   1.000
_cell.length_b   1.000
_cell.length_c   1.000
_cell.angle_alpha   90.00
_cell.angle_beta   90.00
_cell.angle_gamma   90.00
#
_symmetry.space_group_name_H-M   'P 1'
#
loop_
_entity.id
_entity.type
_entity.pdbx_description
1 polymer ?
#
loop_
_entity_poly.entity_id
_entity_poly.type
_entity_poly.pdbx_seq_one_letter_code
_entity_poly.pdbx_strand_id
1 'polypeptide(L)'
;MVADGSLLLQTRAPGGGEPRYWLSTDGGADWRQLLVTADPGFSWSLQAFDRRTFLAVGRLAFGAGTNPELVLRWTHDGGRTWTEVLHLDLAQPAAGPLNVTANFSGPRFIDDRRGWALTNLPGRRGVTRLGAPPTVLRTDDGGQTWSALALPGGELSQGFDLPVFPGGGEHGYLLGYTGTSPLIYETQDGGHHWARPYTSRVSQFAAAADRWFSSSGGQVLVSSDWGRTWTPITPELPRGSAELGALQVTGAMLWSVPLDRAPVDLLRSSDGGWTWARAGWPGT
;
A
#
# COMPACT_ATOMS: atom_id res chain seq x y z
N MET A 1 5.61 5.40 7.97
CA MET A 1 6.43 4.96 9.12
C MET A 1 6.84 3.52 8.92
N VAL A 2 8.02 3.14 9.40
CA VAL A 2 8.60 1.80 9.29
C VAL A 2 8.24 1.00 10.56
N ALA A 3 8.15 -0.33 10.44
CA ALA A 3 7.70 -1.20 11.54
C ALA A 3 8.57 -1.08 12.81
N ASP A 4 9.86 -0.76 12.66
CA ASP A 4 10.82 -0.59 13.76
C ASP A 4 10.82 0.81 14.40
N GLY A 5 9.81 1.63 14.09
CA GLY A 5 9.67 3.00 14.60
C GLY A 5 10.51 4.04 13.86
N SER A 6 11.26 3.64 12.83
CA SER A 6 11.97 4.57 11.96
C SER A 6 10.99 5.34 11.06
N LEU A 7 11.39 6.54 10.65
CA LEU A 7 10.60 7.38 9.76
C LEU A 7 11.21 7.36 8.36
N LEU A 8 10.39 7.06 7.37
CA LEU A 8 10.70 7.26 5.96
C LEU A 8 9.88 8.44 5.44
N LEU A 9 10.57 9.45 4.93
CA LEU A 9 9.97 10.63 4.31
C LEU A 9 10.32 10.66 2.82
N GLN A 10 9.31 10.87 1.98
CA GLN A 10 9.47 11.16 0.57
C GLN A 10 9.23 12.65 0.34
N THR A 11 10.18 13.33 -0.29
CA THR A 11 10.04 14.74 -0.67
C THR A 11 10.18 14.90 -2.18
N ARG A 12 9.58 15.95 -2.73
CA ARG A 12 9.69 16.30 -4.15
C ARG A 12 9.99 17.78 -4.29
N ALA A 13 10.92 18.14 -5.16
CA ALA A 13 11.27 19.54 -5.38
C ALA A 13 10.07 20.32 -5.98
N PRO A 14 9.86 21.59 -5.59
CA PRO A 14 8.90 22.46 -6.25
C PRO A 14 9.16 22.50 -7.76
N GLY A 15 8.15 22.21 -8.58
CA GLY A 15 8.29 22.13 -10.03
C GLY A 15 8.46 20.72 -10.62
N GLY A 16 8.47 19.66 -9.79
CA GLY A 16 8.26 18.29 -10.26
C GLY A 16 9.52 17.49 -10.61
N GLY A 17 10.57 17.54 -9.79
CA GLY A 17 11.77 16.68 -9.92
C GLY A 17 11.57 15.23 -9.43
N GLU A 18 12.63 14.42 -9.51
CA GLU A 18 12.64 13.07 -8.94
C GLU A 18 12.43 13.10 -7.41
N PRO A 19 11.71 12.11 -6.84
CA PRO A 19 11.51 12.04 -5.41
C PRO A 19 12.82 11.77 -4.68
N ARG A 20 13.03 12.46 -3.56
CA ARG A 20 14.11 12.17 -2.61
C ARG A 20 13.55 11.42 -1.42
N TYR A 21 14.32 10.46 -0.93
CA TYR A 21 13.94 9.63 0.21
C TYR A 21 14.85 9.94 1.38
N TRP A 22 14.28 10.07 2.58
CA TRP A 22 14.99 10.40 3.81
C TRP A 22 14.60 9.42 4.90
N LEU A 23 15.59 8.90 5.62
CA LEU A 23 15.39 8.00 6.75
C LEU A 23 15.83 8.70 8.04
N SER A 24 14.98 8.64 9.05
CA SER A 24 15.34 8.98 10.43
C SER A 24 15.18 7.76 11.32
N THR A 25 16.16 7.55 12.21
CA THR A 25 16.20 6.43 13.17
C THR A 25 16.01 6.85 14.62
N ASP A 26 15.77 8.14 14.84
CA ASP A 26 15.69 8.81 16.15
C ASP A 26 14.39 9.63 16.29
N GLY A 27 13.33 9.22 15.61
CA GLY A 27 12.02 9.87 15.71
C GLY A 27 11.92 11.20 14.97
N GLY A 28 12.81 11.44 14.00
CA GLY A 28 12.81 12.62 13.14
C GLY A 28 13.76 13.72 13.58
N ALA A 29 14.63 13.47 14.57
CA ALA A 29 15.61 14.45 15.02
C ALA A 29 16.73 14.62 13.97
N ASP A 30 17.26 13.51 13.45
CA ASP A 30 18.23 13.50 12.35
C ASP A 30 17.72 12.72 11.13
N TRP A 31 18.12 13.18 9.94
CA TRP A 31 17.71 12.60 8.67
C TRP A 31 18.92 12.31 7.79
N ARG A 32 18.96 11.08 7.26
CA ARG A 32 19.92 10.67 6.22
C ARG A 32 19.19 10.48 4.90
N GLN A 33 19.68 11.12 3.83
CA GLN A 33 19.14 10.88 2.50
C GLN A 33 19.47 9.44 2.05
N LEU A 34 18.45 8.69 1.64
CA LEU A 34 18.59 7.42 0.94
C LEU A 34 18.76 7.72 -0.55
N LEU A 35 19.91 7.33 -1.09
CA LEU A 35 20.15 7.37 -2.53
C LEU A 35 19.54 6.10 -3.13
N VAL A 36 18.31 6.24 -3.62
CA VAL A 36 17.75 5.29 -4.59
C VAL A 36 18.47 5.58 -5.90
N THR A 37 19.05 4.54 -6.50
CA THR A 37 19.91 4.59 -7.70
C THR A 37 19.46 5.63 -8.72
N ALA A 38 20.42 6.38 -9.28
CA ALA A 38 20.22 7.55 -10.14
C ALA A 38 19.89 7.18 -11.60
N ASP A 39 19.01 6.21 -11.83
CA ASP A 39 18.62 5.80 -13.19
C ASP A 39 17.67 6.87 -13.75
N PRO A 40 18.13 7.73 -14.69
CA PRO A 40 17.36 8.88 -15.12
C PRO A 40 16.10 8.43 -15.85
N GLY A 41 14.96 9.02 -15.52
CA GLY A 41 13.68 8.77 -16.20
C GLY A 41 12.78 7.75 -15.51
N PHE A 42 13.29 6.98 -14.54
CA PHE A 42 12.45 6.12 -13.72
C PHE A 42 11.69 6.92 -12.66
N SER A 43 10.38 6.66 -12.56
CA SER A 43 9.62 7.02 -11.37
C SER A 43 9.79 5.94 -10.32
N TRP A 44 10.68 6.20 -9.37
CA TRP A 44 10.90 5.30 -8.23
C TRP A 44 9.87 5.50 -7.13
N SER A 45 9.44 4.41 -6.51
CA SER A 45 8.77 4.37 -5.21
C SER A 45 9.56 3.48 -4.25
N LEU A 46 9.52 3.79 -2.95
CA LEU A 46 10.26 3.06 -1.93
C LEU A 46 9.31 2.49 -0.87
N GLN A 47 9.52 1.22 -0.52
CA GLN A 47 8.89 0.57 0.62
C GLN A 47 9.98 0.21 1.63
N ALA A 48 9.75 0.55 2.90
CA ALA A 48 10.68 0.26 3.97
C ALA A 48 10.07 -0.69 5.00
N PHE A 49 10.85 -1.71 5.36
CA PHE A 49 10.43 -2.79 6.27
C PHE A 49 11.09 -2.61 7.64
N ASP A 50 12.38 -2.30 7.63
CA ASP A 50 13.20 -1.94 8.79
C ASP A 50 14.31 -0.96 8.37
N ARG A 51 15.21 -0.58 9.29
CA ARG A 51 16.37 0.31 9.04
C ARG A 51 17.33 -0.11 7.94
N ARG A 52 17.35 -1.38 7.56
CA ARG A 52 18.28 -2.00 6.62
C ARG A 52 17.59 -2.51 5.35
N THR A 53 16.34 -2.96 5.47
CA THR A 53 15.62 -3.63 4.40
C THR A 53 14.67 -2.68 3.70
N PHE A 54 14.95 -2.37 2.43
CA PHE A 54 14.10 -1.55 1.57
C PHE A 54 13.89 -2.19 0.20
N LEU A 55 12.72 -1.96 -0.38
CA LEU A 55 12.39 -2.26 -1.77
C LEU A 55 12.25 -0.96 -2.55
N ALA A 56 13.00 -0.82 -3.64
CA ALA A 56 12.80 0.20 -4.65
C ALA A 56 12.05 -0.40 -5.84
N VAL A 57 10.95 0.23 -6.22
CA VAL A 57 10.13 -0.12 -7.39
C VAL A 57 10.23 1.01 -8.38
N GLY A 58 10.93 0.76 -9.48
CA GLY A 58 11.12 1.69 -10.59
C GLY A 58 10.10 1.42 -11.68
N ARG A 59 9.43 2.47 -12.13
CA ARG A 59 8.52 2.39 -13.28
C ARG A 59 8.82 3.49 -14.29
N LEU A 60 8.95 3.11 -15.56
CA LEU A 60 8.84 4.04 -16.69
C LEU A 60 7.42 3.93 -17.26
N ALA A 61 6.67 5.02 -17.17
CA ALA A 61 5.25 5.02 -17.52
C ALA A 61 5.04 4.95 -19.03
N PHE A 62 3.91 4.35 -19.42
CA PHE A 62 3.40 4.31 -20.78
C PHE A 62 3.08 5.73 -21.29
N GLY A 63 3.76 6.17 -22.35
CA GLY A 63 3.59 7.46 -23.01
C GLY A 63 4.19 7.43 -24.42
N ALA A 64 3.87 8.39 -25.29
CA ALA A 64 4.26 8.39 -26.70
C ALA A 64 5.79 8.37 -26.88
N GLY A 65 6.38 7.16 -26.96
CA GLY A 65 7.80 6.93 -27.21
C GLY A 65 8.62 6.29 -26.09
N THR A 66 8.04 5.97 -24.92
CA THR A 66 8.78 5.31 -23.82
C THR A 66 8.58 3.80 -23.82
N ASN A 67 9.68 3.06 -23.62
CA ASN A 67 9.67 1.62 -23.35
C ASN A 67 9.06 1.43 -21.94
N PRO A 68 7.91 0.74 -21.78
CA PRO A 68 7.36 0.45 -20.46
C PRO A 68 8.34 -0.45 -19.72
N GLU A 69 8.81 0.01 -18.56
CA GLU A 69 9.77 -0.74 -17.75
C GLU A 69 9.31 -0.86 -16.30
N LEU A 70 9.57 -2.02 -15.71
CA LEU A 70 9.42 -2.29 -14.28
C LEU A 70 10.71 -2.89 -13.76
N VAL A 71 11.29 -2.22 -12.76
CA VAL A 71 12.49 -2.68 -12.07
C VAL A 71 12.21 -2.82 -10.58
N LEU A 72 12.60 -3.96 -9.99
CA LEU A 72 12.59 -4.19 -8.55
C LEU A 72 14.01 -4.35 -8.04
N ARG A 73 14.34 -3.57 -7.00
CA ARG A 73 15.64 -3.63 -6.34
C ARG A 73 15.48 -3.74 -4.84
N TRP A 74 16.16 -4.70 -4.26
CA TRP A 74 16.25 -4.84 -2.81
C TRP A 74 17.56 -4.28 -2.28
N THR A 75 17.51 -3.73 -1.08
CA THR A 75 18.67 -3.51 -0.24
C THR A 75 18.41 -4.13 1.12
N HIS A 76 19.44 -4.71 1.72
CA HIS A 76 19.43 -5.30 3.07
C HIS A 76 20.51 -4.66 3.95
N ASP A 77 21.11 -3.56 3.50
CA ASP A 77 22.20 -2.84 4.18
C ASP A 77 21.91 -1.34 4.36
N GLY A 78 20.63 -0.97 4.29
CA GLY A 78 20.16 0.39 4.50
C GLY A 78 20.44 1.30 3.31
N GLY A 79 20.33 0.76 2.09
CA GLY A 79 20.50 1.47 0.83
C GLY A 79 21.95 1.77 0.44
N ARG A 80 22.93 1.07 1.03
CA ARG A 80 24.34 1.20 0.62
C ARG A 80 24.60 0.42 -0.67
N THR A 81 24.03 -0.76 -0.78
CA THR A 81 24.03 -1.56 -2.00
C THR A 81 22.61 -1.98 -2.35
N TRP A 82 22.36 -2.11 -3.66
CA TRP A 82 21.07 -2.49 -4.23
C TRP A 82 21.26 -3.66 -5.18
N THR A 83 20.39 -4.67 -5.06
CA THR A 83 20.37 -5.85 -5.94
C THR A 83 19.10 -5.81 -6.77
N GLU A 84 19.24 -5.76 -8.09
CA GLU A 84 18.13 -5.92 -9.02
C GLU A 84 17.67 -7.38 -9.05
N VAL A 85 16.39 -7.59 -8.78
CA VAL A 85 15.77 -8.93 -8.73
C VAL A 85 14.74 -9.13 -9.83
N LEU A 86 14.27 -8.04 -10.44
CA LEU A 86 13.35 -8.08 -11.56
C LEU A 86 13.61 -6.88 -12.47
N HIS A 87 13.65 -7.14 -13.77
CA HIS A 87 13.68 -6.14 -14.83
C HIS A 87 12.77 -6.64 -15.95
N LEU A 88 11.70 -5.89 -16.22
CA LEU A 88 10.80 -6.16 -17.34
C LEU A 88 10.78 -4.96 -18.27
N ASP A 89 10.86 -5.20 -19.57
CA ASP A 89 10.85 -4.21 -20.65
C ASP A 89 10.18 -4.79 -21.92
N LEU A 90 10.15 -4.10 -23.07
CA LEU A 90 9.54 -4.70 -24.27
C LEU A 90 10.28 -5.92 -24.83
N ALA A 91 11.57 -6.11 -24.52
CA ALA A 91 12.32 -7.30 -24.95
C ALA A 91 12.01 -8.51 -24.06
N GLN A 92 11.80 -8.28 -22.76
CA GLN A 92 11.41 -9.26 -21.76
C GLN A 92 10.19 -8.74 -20.98
N PRO A 93 8.99 -8.77 -21.58
CA PRO A 93 7.83 -8.04 -21.06
C PRO A 93 7.16 -8.68 -19.86
N ALA A 94 7.55 -9.88 -19.46
CA ALA A 94 6.86 -10.62 -18.42
C ALA A 94 7.77 -11.50 -17.55
N ALA A 95 7.40 -11.59 -16.27
CA ALA A 95 7.85 -12.62 -15.34
C ALA A 95 6.62 -13.43 -14.92
N GLY A 96 6.40 -14.57 -15.58
CA GLY A 96 5.16 -15.32 -15.44
C GLY A 96 3.93 -14.50 -15.85
N PRO A 97 2.89 -14.37 -15.01
CA PRO A 97 1.69 -13.59 -15.30
C PRO A 97 1.84 -12.08 -15.07
N LEU A 98 2.94 -11.62 -14.45
CA LEU A 98 3.22 -10.19 -14.32
C LEU A 98 3.80 -9.68 -15.65
N ASN A 99 3.17 -8.67 -16.26
CA ASN A 99 3.56 -8.18 -17.58
C ASN A 99 3.45 -6.65 -17.69
N VAL A 100 4.50 -5.98 -18.17
CA VAL A 100 4.57 -4.51 -18.29
C VAL A 100 3.71 -3.91 -19.40
N THR A 101 3.22 -4.74 -20.32
CA THR A 101 2.27 -4.34 -21.37
C THR A 101 0.81 -4.34 -20.89
N ALA A 102 0.53 -4.98 -19.75
CA ALA A 102 -0.77 -4.97 -19.09
C ALA A 102 -0.87 -3.82 -18.08
N ASN A 103 -2.09 -3.35 -17.80
CA ASN A 103 -2.29 -2.43 -16.68
C ASN A 103 -2.18 -3.20 -15.37
N PHE A 104 -1.30 -2.74 -14.48
CA PHE A 104 -1.13 -3.35 -13.16
C PHE A 104 -0.90 -2.33 -12.03
N SER A 105 -1.34 -2.69 -10.83
CA SER A 105 -1.06 -1.99 -9.56
C SER A 105 -0.03 -2.77 -8.74
N GLY A 106 0.79 -2.07 -7.95
CA GLY A 106 1.85 -2.67 -7.13
C GLY A 106 3.24 -2.71 -7.81
N PRO A 107 4.05 -3.75 -7.63
CA PRO A 107 3.93 -4.70 -6.52
C PRO A 107 4.07 -3.98 -5.17
N ARG A 108 3.46 -4.56 -4.13
CA ARG A 108 3.75 -4.24 -2.72
C ARG A 108 4.13 -5.53 -2.02
N PHE A 109 5.00 -5.38 -1.05
CA PHE A 109 5.51 -6.48 -0.25
C PHE A 109 5.17 -6.24 1.20
N ILE A 110 5.09 -7.34 1.96
CA ILE A 110 4.93 -7.31 3.42
C ILE A 110 6.24 -7.66 4.14
N ASP A 111 7.14 -8.34 3.44
CA ASP A 111 8.53 -8.61 3.83
C ASP A 111 9.40 -8.75 2.57
N ASP A 112 10.66 -9.18 2.73
CA ASP A 112 11.63 -9.33 1.64
C ASP A 112 11.35 -10.51 0.68
N ARG A 113 10.29 -11.29 0.92
CA ARG A 113 9.94 -12.46 0.11
C ARG A 113 8.53 -12.40 -0.47
N ARG A 114 7.54 -12.11 0.38
CA ARG A 114 6.11 -12.20 0.11
C ARG A 114 5.60 -10.87 -0.43
N GLY A 115 5.12 -10.90 -1.67
CA GLY A 115 4.61 -9.73 -2.36
C GLY A 115 3.41 -10.01 -3.25
N TRP A 116 2.64 -8.97 -3.53
CA TRP A 116 1.45 -9.02 -4.36
C TRP A 116 1.43 -7.91 -5.40
N ALA A 117 0.85 -8.23 -6.54
CA ALA A 117 0.54 -7.28 -7.61
C ALA A 117 -0.86 -7.59 -8.16
N LEU A 118 -1.44 -6.62 -8.85
CA LEU A 118 -2.75 -6.78 -9.48
C LEU A 118 -2.61 -6.47 -10.96
N THR A 119 -2.93 -7.43 -11.84
CA THR A 119 -2.82 -7.27 -13.30
C THR A 119 -4.20 -7.32 -13.98
N ASN A 120 -4.25 -7.05 -15.28
CA ASN A 120 -5.48 -6.99 -16.08
C ASN A 120 -6.49 -5.94 -15.56
N LEU A 121 -5.98 -4.84 -15.01
CA LEU A 121 -6.84 -3.76 -14.54
C LEU A 121 -7.56 -3.08 -15.72
N PRO A 122 -8.85 -2.77 -15.60
CA PRO A 122 -9.53 -1.95 -16.59
C PRO A 122 -8.82 -0.59 -16.70
N GLY A 123 -8.55 -0.15 -17.93
CA GLY A 123 -7.97 1.18 -18.15
C GLY A 123 -8.95 2.30 -17.76
N ARG A 124 -8.53 3.57 -17.89
CA ARG A 124 -9.37 4.75 -17.58
C ARG A 124 -10.72 4.81 -18.31
N ARG A 125 -10.93 3.99 -19.35
CA ARG A 125 -12.20 3.86 -20.10
C ARG A 125 -13.01 2.59 -19.75
N GLY A 126 -12.66 1.88 -18.68
CA GLY A 126 -13.35 0.66 -18.24
C GLY A 126 -13.06 -0.59 -19.09
N VAL A 127 -12.20 -0.50 -20.11
CA VAL A 127 -11.84 -1.63 -20.97
C VAL A 127 -10.53 -2.25 -20.48
N THR A 128 -10.53 -3.55 -20.23
CA THR A 128 -9.30 -4.34 -20.05
C THR A 128 -8.67 -4.54 -21.43
N ARG A 129 -7.38 -4.18 -21.60
CA ARG A 129 -6.69 -4.32 -22.89
C ARG A 129 -6.63 -5.77 -23.40
N LEU A 130 -6.81 -6.74 -22.51
CA LEU A 130 -6.66 -8.16 -22.78
C LEU A 130 -7.96 -8.96 -22.64
N GLY A 131 -9.10 -8.32 -22.36
CA GLY A 131 -10.38 -9.01 -22.17
C GLY A 131 -10.44 -9.98 -20.98
N ALA A 132 -9.37 -10.08 -20.19
CA ALA A 132 -9.28 -10.94 -19.01
C ALA A 132 -9.73 -10.18 -17.74
N PRO A 133 -10.31 -10.88 -16.74
CA PRO A 133 -10.65 -10.29 -15.46
C PRO A 133 -9.39 -9.87 -14.68
N PRO A 134 -9.50 -8.86 -13.78
CA PRO A 134 -8.44 -8.52 -12.84
C PRO A 134 -7.92 -9.75 -12.10
N THR A 135 -6.60 -9.90 -11.99
CA THR A 135 -5.97 -11.07 -11.38
C THR A 135 -4.99 -10.66 -10.29
N VAL A 136 -5.12 -11.27 -9.11
CA VAL A 136 -4.14 -11.14 -8.02
C VAL A 136 -2.94 -11.99 -8.38
N LEU A 137 -1.76 -11.40 -8.32
CA LEU A 137 -0.48 -12.08 -8.47
C LEU A 137 0.22 -12.11 -7.13
N ARG A 138 0.96 -13.19 -6.88
CA ARG A 138 1.81 -13.36 -5.71
C ARG A 138 3.22 -13.78 -6.10
N THR A 139 4.19 -13.32 -5.32
CA THR A 139 5.57 -13.80 -5.29
C THR A 139 5.95 -14.27 -3.88
N ASP A 140 6.87 -15.23 -3.81
CA ASP A 140 7.43 -15.80 -2.58
C ASP A 140 8.97 -15.73 -2.54
N ASP A 141 9.57 -15.03 -3.51
CA ASP A 141 11.00 -14.95 -3.74
C ASP A 141 11.51 -13.51 -3.95
N GLY A 142 10.78 -12.54 -3.40
CA GLY A 142 11.17 -11.13 -3.46
C GLY A 142 10.85 -10.46 -4.80
N GLY A 143 10.01 -11.09 -5.63
CA GLY A 143 9.56 -10.55 -6.91
C GLY A 143 10.30 -11.07 -8.13
N GLN A 144 11.15 -12.09 -7.98
CA GLN A 144 11.84 -12.73 -9.10
C GLN A 144 10.85 -13.54 -9.95
N THR A 145 9.94 -14.27 -9.30
CA THR A 145 8.88 -15.00 -9.97
C THR A 145 7.51 -14.63 -9.41
N TRP A 146 6.51 -14.66 -10.29
CA TRP A 146 5.14 -14.33 -9.98
C TRP A 146 4.21 -15.46 -10.43
N SER A 147 3.16 -15.70 -9.66
CA SER A 147 2.12 -16.67 -9.96
C SER A 147 0.74 -16.06 -9.78
N ALA A 148 -0.24 -16.52 -10.54
CA ALA A 148 -1.62 -16.08 -10.39
C ALA A 148 -2.22 -16.75 -9.15
N LEU A 149 -2.85 -15.95 -8.30
CA LEU A 149 -3.54 -16.40 -7.10
C LEU A 149 -5.04 -16.48 -7.39
N ALA A 150 -5.59 -17.69 -7.24
CA ALA A 150 -7.03 -17.91 -7.40
C ALA A 150 -7.77 -17.54 -6.11
N LEU A 151 -8.79 -16.69 -6.21
CA LEU A 151 -9.70 -16.38 -5.12
C LEU A 151 -11.02 -17.14 -5.26
N PRO A 152 -11.59 -17.67 -4.17
CA PRO A 152 -12.88 -18.34 -4.22
C PRO A 152 -14.04 -17.33 -4.37
N GLY A 153 -15.11 -17.74 -5.05
CA GLY A 153 -16.37 -16.96 -5.08
C GLY A 153 -16.59 -16.04 -6.29
N GLY A 154 -15.75 -16.14 -7.34
CA GLY A 154 -16.02 -15.55 -8.67
C GLY A 154 -15.02 -14.47 -9.08
N GLU A 155 -15.25 -13.90 -10.26
CA GLU A 155 -14.40 -12.86 -10.86
C GLU A 155 -14.62 -11.51 -10.16
N LEU A 156 -13.53 -10.96 -9.60
CA LEU A 156 -13.52 -9.60 -9.08
C LEU A 156 -13.81 -8.60 -10.22
N SER A 157 -14.72 -7.66 -10.00
CA SER A 157 -15.19 -6.77 -11.07
C SER A 157 -14.61 -5.37 -11.03
N GLN A 158 -14.10 -4.94 -9.87
CA GLN A 158 -13.49 -3.64 -9.63
C GLN A 158 -12.22 -3.88 -8.80
N GLY A 159 -11.16 -3.12 -9.05
CA GLY A 159 -9.83 -3.36 -8.46
C GLY A 159 -9.88 -3.57 -6.94
N PHE A 160 -8.92 -4.34 -6.43
CA PHE A 160 -8.79 -4.64 -5.00
C PHE A 160 -7.59 -3.89 -4.41
N ASP A 161 -7.62 -3.69 -3.09
CA ASP A 161 -6.44 -3.25 -2.35
C ASP A 161 -5.45 -4.39 -2.22
N LEU A 162 -4.16 -4.10 -2.05
CA LEU A 162 -3.19 -5.19 -1.85
C LEU A 162 -3.40 -5.84 -0.48
N PRO A 163 -3.15 -7.15 -0.33
CA PRO A 163 -3.33 -7.85 0.93
C PRO A 163 -2.60 -7.18 2.10
N VAL A 164 -3.26 -7.15 3.25
CA VAL A 164 -2.68 -6.69 4.51
C VAL A 164 -2.58 -7.87 5.46
N PHE A 165 -1.49 -7.92 6.24
CA PHE A 165 -1.24 -8.95 7.25
C PHE A 165 -1.06 -8.26 8.59
N PRO A 166 -2.16 -7.95 9.29
CA PRO A 166 -2.09 -7.21 10.55
C PRO A 166 -1.26 -8.01 11.57
N GLY A 167 -0.25 -7.37 12.14
CA GLY A 167 0.70 -8.04 13.06
C GLY A 167 1.84 -8.82 12.38
N GLY A 168 1.92 -8.85 11.05
CA GLY A 168 3.06 -9.40 10.29
C GLY A 168 3.13 -10.92 10.18
N GLY A 169 2.07 -11.64 10.57
CA GLY A 169 2.00 -13.11 10.55
C GLY A 169 1.55 -13.70 9.22
N GLU A 170 0.96 -14.89 9.29
CA GLU A 170 0.34 -15.59 8.15
C GLU A 170 -1.15 -15.27 7.98
N HIS A 171 -1.77 -14.67 9.01
CA HIS A 171 -3.16 -14.23 8.95
C HIS A 171 -3.27 -12.92 8.17
N GLY A 172 -3.95 -12.96 7.02
CA GLY A 172 -4.05 -11.84 6.11
C GLY A 172 -5.45 -11.61 5.58
N TYR A 173 -5.64 -10.42 5.04
CA TYR A 173 -6.93 -9.93 4.57
C TYR A 173 -6.78 -9.18 3.26
N LEU A 174 -7.76 -9.33 2.39
CA LEU A 174 -7.78 -8.71 1.08
C LEU A 174 -9.16 -8.11 0.84
N LEU A 175 -9.21 -6.79 0.64
CA LEU A 175 -10.43 -6.08 0.27
C LEU A 175 -10.60 -6.09 -1.25
N GLY A 176 -11.68 -6.70 -1.72
CA GLY A 176 -12.05 -6.74 -3.14
C GLY A 176 -13.49 -6.32 -3.37
N TYR A 177 -13.94 -6.40 -4.63
CA TYR A 177 -15.27 -5.94 -5.03
C TYR A 177 -15.94 -6.89 -6.03
N THR A 178 -17.23 -7.14 -5.81
CA THR A 178 -18.15 -7.74 -6.79
C THR A 178 -19.29 -6.76 -7.06
N GLY A 179 -19.36 -6.23 -8.28
CA GLY A 179 -20.11 -5.02 -8.59
C GLY A 179 -19.64 -3.84 -7.74
N THR A 180 -20.57 -3.24 -7.01
CA THR A 180 -20.33 -2.14 -6.05
C THR A 180 -20.19 -2.62 -4.61
N SER A 181 -20.31 -3.92 -4.35
CA SER A 181 -20.29 -4.47 -2.99
C SER A 181 -18.86 -4.80 -2.57
N PRO A 182 -18.32 -4.15 -1.51
CA PRO A 182 -17.01 -4.50 -0.99
C PRO A 182 -17.07 -5.84 -0.23
N LEU A 183 -16.03 -6.65 -0.42
CA LEU A 183 -15.87 -7.98 0.12
C LEU A 183 -14.50 -8.11 0.78
N ILE A 184 -14.44 -8.79 1.92
CA ILE A 184 -13.16 -9.12 2.57
C ILE A 184 -12.91 -10.61 2.44
N TYR A 185 -11.76 -10.94 1.85
CA TYR A 185 -11.17 -12.27 1.85
C TYR A 185 -10.23 -12.41 3.05
N GLU A 186 -10.11 -13.64 3.56
CA GLU A 186 -9.25 -13.99 4.68
C GLU A 186 -8.32 -15.15 4.28
N THR A 187 -7.06 -15.09 4.70
CA THR A 187 -6.08 -16.17 4.58
C THR A 187 -5.46 -16.44 5.93
N GLN A 188 -5.12 -17.69 6.23
CA GLN A 188 -4.43 -18.08 7.47
C GLN A 188 -3.03 -18.62 7.22
N ASP A 189 -2.58 -18.63 5.95
CA ASP A 189 -1.35 -19.29 5.50
C ASP A 189 -0.49 -18.37 4.63
N GLY A 190 -0.42 -17.08 4.98
CA GLY A 190 0.44 -16.14 4.26
C GLY A 190 -0.07 -15.78 2.87
N GLY A 191 -1.36 -16.03 2.59
CA GLY A 191 -1.98 -15.76 1.30
C GLY A 191 -1.77 -16.86 0.26
N HIS A 192 -1.47 -18.10 0.67
CA HIS A 192 -1.42 -19.26 -0.25
C HIS A 192 -2.83 -19.67 -0.63
N HIS A 193 -3.72 -19.71 0.35
CA HIS A 193 -5.13 -20.00 0.17
C HIS A 193 -5.98 -18.93 0.84
N TRP A 194 -7.08 -18.59 0.19
CA TRP A 194 -8.05 -17.63 0.68
C TRP A 194 -9.39 -18.32 0.91
N ALA A 195 -10.05 -17.99 2.00
CA ALA A 195 -11.40 -18.42 2.30
C ALA A 195 -12.42 -17.64 1.44
N ARG A 196 -13.65 -18.16 1.37
CA ARG A 196 -14.77 -17.43 0.75
C ARG A 196 -14.95 -16.08 1.45
N PRO A 197 -15.17 -15.00 0.68
CA PRO A 197 -15.26 -13.68 1.28
C PRO A 197 -16.58 -13.50 2.05
N TYR A 198 -16.57 -12.54 2.97
CA TYR A 198 -17.77 -11.98 3.58
C TYR A 198 -17.97 -10.53 3.14
N THR A 199 -19.21 -10.05 3.24
CA THR A 199 -19.54 -8.66 2.89
C THR A 199 -18.92 -7.69 3.87
N SER A 200 -18.33 -6.63 3.33
CA SER A 200 -17.83 -5.51 4.13
C SER A 200 -18.86 -4.38 4.12
N ARG A 201 -18.92 -3.62 5.22
CA ARG A 201 -19.67 -2.35 5.27
C ARG A 201 -18.84 -1.16 4.81
N VAL A 202 -17.53 -1.33 4.74
CA VAL A 202 -16.56 -0.27 4.42
C VAL A 202 -15.78 -0.60 3.16
N SER A 203 -15.44 0.44 2.39
CA SER A 203 -14.67 0.35 1.15
C SER A 203 -13.18 0.63 1.35
N GLN A 204 -12.76 0.93 2.57
CA GLN A 204 -11.38 1.14 2.97
C GLN A 204 -11.28 0.92 4.47
N PHE A 205 -10.14 0.42 4.96
CA PHE A 205 -9.86 0.35 6.38
C PHE A 205 -8.36 0.43 6.66
N ALA A 206 -8.01 0.83 7.87
CA ALA A 206 -6.70 0.65 8.45
C ALA A 206 -6.76 -0.51 9.44
N ALA A 207 -5.88 -1.50 9.29
CA ALA A 207 -5.88 -2.71 10.10
C ALA A 207 -4.70 -2.73 11.09
N ALA A 208 -5.01 -2.77 12.39
CA ALA A 208 -4.09 -3.19 13.45
C ALA A 208 -4.29 -4.69 13.73
N ALA A 209 -3.38 -5.27 14.52
CA ALA A 209 -3.44 -6.68 14.89
C ALA A 209 -4.73 -7.06 15.63
N ASP A 210 -5.24 -6.17 16.49
CA ASP A 210 -6.41 -6.41 17.34
C ASP A 210 -7.66 -5.63 16.92
N ARG A 211 -7.51 -4.52 16.19
CA ARG A 211 -8.62 -3.64 15.78
C ARG A 211 -8.43 -3.02 14.42
N TRP A 212 -9.55 -2.84 13.71
CA TRP A 212 -9.58 -2.16 12.43
C TRP A 212 -10.41 -0.89 12.51
N PHE A 213 -10.06 0.07 11.66
CA PHE A 213 -10.62 1.41 11.67
C PHE A 213 -11.00 1.84 10.25
N SER A 214 -12.14 2.50 10.11
CA SER A 214 -12.52 3.22 8.89
C SER A 214 -13.08 4.57 9.27
N SER A 215 -12.87 5.59 8.44
CA SER A 215 -13.58 6.87 8.55
C SER A 215 -14.80 6.85 7.64
N SER A 216 -15.94 7.35 8.12
CA SER A 216 -17.15 7.51 7.29
C SER A 216 -18.04 8.60 7.89
N GLY A 217 -18.35 9.64 7.11
CA GLY A 217 -19.29 10.69 7.52
C GLY A 217 -18.95 11.38 8.84
N GLY A 218 -17.66 11.61 9.13
CA GLY A 218 -17.19 12.21 10.39
C GLY A 218 -17.13 11.26 11.59
N GLN A 219 -17.50 9.99 11.43
CA GLN A 219 -17.35 8.95 12.46
C GLN A 219 -16.10 8.11 12.23
N VAL A 220 -15.62 7.49 13.31
CA VAL A 220 -14.69 6.36 13.23
C VAL A 220 -15.51 5.09 13.39
N LEU A 221 -15.45 4.20 12.42
CA LEU A 221 -15.98 2.85 12.53
C LEU A 221 -14.86 1.95 13.07
N VAL A 222 -15.15 1.20 14.13
CA VAL A 222 -14.20 0.28 14.77
C VAL A 222 -14.70 -1.16 14.63
N SER A 223 -13.80 -2.06 14.26
CA SER A 223 -14.05 -3.50 14.24
C SER A 223 -13.03 -4.23 15.11
N SER A 224 -13.49 -5.22 15.86
CA SER A 224 -12.68 -6.15 16.66
C SER A 224 -12.79 -7.61 16.19
N ASP A 225 -13.44 -7.83 15.05
CA ASP A 225 -13.71 -9.15 14.45
C ASP A 225 -13.30 -9.18 12.96
N TRP A 226 -12.23 -8.43 12.67
CA TRP A 226 -11.59 -8.35 11.36
C TRP A 226 -12.52 -7.83 10.25
N GLY A 227 -13.31 -6.82 10.56
CA GLY A 227 -14.18 -6.13 9.61
C GLY A 227 -15.52 -6.82 9.34
N ARG A 228 -15.88 -7.86 10.11
CA ARG A 228 -17.20 -8.51 10.00
C ARG A 228 -18.31 -7.63 10.58
N THR A 229 -18.05 -6.99 11.72
CA THR A 229 -18.93 -6.00 12.32
C THR A 229 -18.17 -4.72 12.61
N TRP A 230 -18.91 -3.60 12.55
CA TRP A 230 -18.37 -2.26 12.70
C TRP A 230 -19.26 -1.48 13.67
N THR A 231 -18.65 -0.93 14.71
CA THR A 231 -19.31 -0.08 15.69
C THR A 231 -18.88 1.37 15.47
N PRO A 232 -19.81 2.30 15.24
CA PRO A 232 -19.46 3.71 15.12
C PRO A 232 -19.09 4.29 16.48
N ILE A 233 -18.02 5.09 16.50
CA ILE A 233 -17.70 6.01 17.59
C ILE A 233 -17.67 7.44 17.04
N THR A 234 -18.15 8.38 17.84
CA THR A 234 -18.10 9.81 17.51
C THR A 234 -16.78 10.37 18.05
N PRO A 235 -15.84 10.76 17.19
CA PRO A 235 -14.55 11.28 17.65
C PRO A 235 -14.70 12.69 18.24
N GLU A 236 -13.97 12.98 19.31
CA GLU A 236 -13.71 14.34 19.76
C GLU A 236 -12.59 14.94 18.91
N LEU A 237 -12.97 15.84 18.00
CA LEU A 237 -12.03 16.52 17.10
C LEU A 237 -11.55 17.86 17.69
N PRO A 238 -10.30 18.29 17.39
CA PRO A 238 -9.84 19.62 17.75
C PRO A 238 -10.77 20.70 17.21
N ARG A 239 -10.93 21.79 17.96
CA ARG A 239 -11.72 22.95 17.50
C ARG A 239 -11.24 23.43 16.13
N GLY A 240 -12.18 23.53 15.18
CA GLY A 240 -11.93 23.96 13.79
C GLY A 240 -11.63 22.82 12.81
N SER A 241 -11.46 21.58 13.27
CA SER A 241 -11.35 20.42 12.39
C SER A 241 -12.75 19.93 11.99
N ALA A 242 -13.01 19.79 10.69
CA ALA A 242 -14.35 19.45 10.18
C ALA A 242 -14.59 17.93 10.07
N GLU A 243 -13.56 17.17 9.68
CA GLU A 243 -13.67 15.73 9.43
C GLU A 243 -12.33 15.00 9.53
N LEU A 244 -12.38 13.68 9.52
CA LEU A 244 -11.23 12.79 9.41
C LEU A 244 -11.00 12.42 7.94
N GLY A 245 -9.73 12.38 7.52
CA GLY A 245 -9.33 11.90 6.20
C GLY A 245 -9.15 10.37 6.19
N ALA A 246 -8.20 9.89 5.38
CA ALA A 246 -7.87 8.47 5.35
C ALA A 246 -7.19 8.06 6.66
N LEU A 247 -7.67 6.96 7.25
CA LEU A 247 -7.08 6.44 8.47
C LEU A 247 -5.86 5.59 8.16
N GLN A 248 -4.84 5.65 9.03
CA GLN A 248 -3.64 4.83 8.99
C GLN A 248 -3.27 4.40 10.41
N VAL A 249 -2.85 3.15 10.61
CA VAL A 249 -2.37 2.65 11.90
C VAL A 249 -0.85 2.59 11.89
N THR A 250 -0.21 2.99 12.98
CA THR A 250 1.20 2.71 13.23
C THR A 250 1.44 2.47 14.70
N GLY A 251 1.87 1.25 15.06
CA GLY A 251 1.96 0.83 16.45
C GLY A 251 0.60 0.99 17.13
N ALA A 252 0.58 1.68 18.27
CA ALA A 252 -0.66 2.00 19.01
C ALA A 252 -1.35 3.30 18.55
N MET A 253 -0.80 4.01 17.57
CA MET A 253 -1.31 5.31 17.14
C MET A 253 -2.18 5.16 15.89
N LEU A 254 -3.33 5.84 15.90
CA LEU A 254 -4.18 6.04 14.74
C LEU A 254 -3.90 7.43 14.17
N TRP A 255 -3.75 7.52 12.86
CA TRP A 255 -3.52 8.76 12.13
C TRP A 255 -4.66 9.00 11.15
N SER A 256 -5.01 10.27 10.97
CA SER A 256 -5.94 10.73 9.96
C SER A 256 -5.15 11.65 9.05
N VAL A 257 -4.90 11.18 7.83
CA VAL A 257 -4.12 11.92 6.84
C VAL A 257 -5.06 12.63 5.86
N PRO A 258 -4.77 13.89 5.50
CA PRO A 258 -5.60 14.63 4.56
C PRO A 258 -5.68 13.91 3.22
N LEU A 259 -6.89 13.84 2.66
CA LEU A 259 -7.07 13.50 1.25
C LEU A 259 -6.93 14.76 0.41
N ASP A 260 -6.69 14.62 -0.90
CA ASP A 260 -6.48 15.74 -1.84
C ASP A 260 -7.65 16.75 -1.92
N ARG A 261 -8.72 16.59 -1.13
CA ARG A 261 -9.91 17.43 -1.11
C ARG A 261 -10.09 18.03 0.30
N ALA A 262 -10.11 19.37 0.33
CA ALA A 262 -10.26 20.24 1.50
C ALA A 262 -9.06 20.23 2.48
N PRO A 263 -8.82 21.35 3.22
CA PRO A 263 -7.79 21.41 4.24
C PRO A 263 -8.23 20.58 5.46
N VAL A 264 -8.02 19.26 5.39
CA VAL A 264 -8.12 18.39 6.56
C VAL A 264 -6.82 18.56 7.36
N ASP A 265 -6.94 18.66 8.69
CA ASP A 265 -5.79 18.68 9.58
C ASP A 265 -5.11 17.31 9.57
N LEU A 266 -3.78 17.26 9.67
CA LEU A 266 -3.11 16.02 10.07
C LEU A 266 -3.44 15.77 11.55
N LEU A 267 -4.19 14.71 11.82
CA LEU A 267 -4.62 14.37 13.18
C LEU A 267 -4.05 13.03 13.62
N ARG A 268 -3.84 12.89 14.92
CA ARG A 268 -3.46 11.63 15.56
C ARG A 268 -4.32 11.33 16.79
N SER A 269 -4.50 10.06 17.07
CA SER A 269 -5.21 9.53 18.24
C SER A 269 -4.44 8.37 18.85
N SER A 270 -4.26 8.42 20.17
CA SER A 270 -3.57 7.39 20.97
C SER A 270 -4.53 6.50 21.76
N ASP A 271 -5.84 6.70 21.63
CA ASP A 271 -6.87 6.02 22.41
C ASP A 271 -7.83 5.20 21.53
N GLY A 272 -7.45 4.90 20.29
CA GLY A 272 -8.26 4.11 19.36
C GLY A 272 -9.33 4.93 18.64
N GLY A 273 -9.09 6.22 18.43
CA GLY A 273 -9.92 7.10 17.62
C GLY A 273 -11.00 7.87 18.40
N TRP A 274 -10.99 7.81 19.73
CA TRP A 274 -11.96 8.54 20.57
C TRP A 274 -11.61 10.02 20.65
N THR A 275 -10.37 10.35 20.96
CA THR A 275 -9.88 11.74 21.00
C THR A 275 -8.78 11.95 19.98
N TRP A 276 -8.76 13.13 19.38
CA TRP A 276 -7.82 13.50 18.34
C TRP A 276 -7.08 14.79 18.68
N ALA A 277 -5.79 14.81 18.38
CA ALA A 277 -4.95 15.99 18.47
C ALA A 277 -4.38 16.34 17.11
N ARG A 278 -4.22 17.64 16.84
CA ARG A 278 -3.43 18.10 15.70
C ARG A 278 -2.00 17.60 15.84
N ALA A 279 -1.45 17.10 14.74
CA ALA A 279 -0.05 16.78 14.62
C ALA A 279 0.60 17.77 13.64
N GLY A 280 1.85 18.14 13.93
CA GLY A 280 2.68 18.90 13.00
C GLY A 280 3.15 18.00 11.86
N TRP A 281 3.35 18.58 10.69
CA TRP A 281 4.09 17.91 9.64
C TRP A 281 5.56 17.80 10.08
N PRO A 282 6.24 16.67 9.83
CA PRO A 282 7.67 16.58 10.07
C PRO A 282 8.40 17.70 9.30
N GLY A 283 9.20 18.52 10.00
CA GLY A 283 10.00 19.59 9.39
C GLY A 283 9.35 20.97 9.29
N THR A 284 8.25 21.22 10.01
CA THR A 284 7.63 22.55 10.18
C THR A 284 7.70 23.05 11.61
#